data_AF-A0A7K2PCP8-F1
#
_entry.id   AF-A0A7K2PCP8-F1
#
_cell.length_a   1.000
_cell.length_b   1.000
_cell.length_c   1.000
_cell.angle_alpha   90.00
_cell.angle_beta   90.00
_cell.angle_gamma   90.00
#
_symmetry.space_group_name_H-M   'P 1'
#
loop_
_entity.id
_entity.type
_entity.pdbx_description
1 polymer ?
#
loop_
_entity_poly.entity_id
_entity_poly.type
_entity_poly.pdbx_seq_one_letter_code
_entity_poly.pdbx_strand_id
1 'polypeptide(L)'
;AALHTVEWTPVPLPAGDGPDWAEAVDGLDAAAGSGIVVVRPSGAPDTAEGAHRPVRHALELVQRWLADERFADGRLAFVTRGAVAALPGDDVTDLAAAPVWGLIRSVQSEHPDRVVLVDLDGDDDRRLPEALAAGEPQLAVRGDKLYAPRLARRDPEPVRNGPAPAPAPAPA
;
A
#
# COMPACT_ATOMS: atom_id res chain seq x y z
N ALA A 1 -17.57 -21.81 4.65
CA ALA A 1 -16.73 -20.66 5.04
C ALA A 1 -17.10 -19.49 4.14
N ALA A 2 -17.36 -18.30 4.69
CA ALA A 2 -17.54 -17.11 3.86
C ALA A 2 -16.16 -16.70 3.30
N LEU A 3 -16.08 -16.42 2.00
CA LEU A 3 -14.88 -15.84 1.41
C LEU A 3 -14.92 -14.33 1.67
N HIS A 4 -13.80 -13.77 2.12
CA HIS A 4 -13.65 -12.33 2.26
C HIS A 4 -12.81 -11.79 1.11
N THR A 5 -13.15 -10.59 0.64
CA THR A 5 -12.35 -9.88 -0.35
C THR A 5 -12.00 -8.49 0.18
N VAL A 6 -10.91 -7.92 -0.35
CA VAL A 6 -10.53 -6.55 -0.05
C VAL A 6 -11.18 -5.65 -1.08
N GLU A 7 -12.02 -4.74 -0.62
CA GLU A 7 -12.62 -3.68 -1.44
C GLU A 7 -12.02 -2.34 -1.05
N TRP A 8 -11.64 -1.55 -2.05
CA TRP A 8 -11.12 -0.20 -1.85
C TRP A 8 -12.28 0.79 -1.85
N THR A 9 -12.56 1.35 -0.67
CA THR A 9 -13.70 2.25 -0.46
C THR A 9 -13.22 3.70 -0.54
N PRO A 10 -13.97 4.61 -1.21
CA PRO A 10 -13.63 6.03 -1.23
C PRO A 10 -13.53 6.62 0.17
N VAL A 11 -12.52 7.45 0.39
CA VAL A 11 -12.30 8.22 1.61
C VAL A 11 -12.50 9.70 1.29
N PRO A 12 -13.31 10.45 2.07
CA PRO A 12 -13.45 11.89 1.89
C PRO A 12 -12.09 12.59 2.01
N LEU A 13 -11.83 13.55 1.12
CA LEU A 13 -10.65 14.41 1.26
C LEU A 13 -10.80 15.25 2.53
N PRO A 14 -9.79 15.23 3.43
CA PRO A 14 -9.75 16.13 4.58
C PRO A 14 -9.80 17.59 4.13
N ALA A 15 -10.43 18.43 4.94
CA ALA A 15 -10.42 19.88 4.72
C ALA A 15 -9.15 20.50 5.31
N GLY A 16 -8.55 21.46 4.60
CA GLY A 16 -7.38 22.22 5.04
C GLY A 16 -6.08 21.74 4.40
N ASP A 17 -5.00 22.46 4.70
CA ASP A 17 -3.65 22.08 4.30
C ASP A 17 -3.23 20.86 5.15
N GLY A 18 -2.87 19.75 4.50
CA GLY A 18 -2.46 18.52 5.19
C GLY A 18 -1.24 18.73 6.10
N PRO A 19 -0.84 17.72 6.89
CA PRO A 19 0.31 17.85 7.77
C PRO A 19 1.59 18.10 6.98
N ASP A 20 2.47 18.93 7.55
CA ASP A 20 3.85 19.00 7.09
C ASP A 20 4.52 17.63 7.24
N TRP A 21 5.32 17.26 6.25
CA TRP A 21 6.06 16.00 6.20
C TRP A 21 7.46 16.25 5.66
N ALA A 22 8.41 15.41 6.06
CA ALA A 22 9.77 15.42 5.55
C ALA A 22 10.10 14.11 4.85
N GLU A 23 10.73 14.20 3.69
CA GLU A 23 11.25 13.02 3.01
C GLU A 23 12.61 12.62 3.60
N ALA A 24 12.76 11.36 3.99
CA ALA A 24 14.01 10.83 4.51
C ALA A 24 14.97 10.41 3.38
N VAL A 25 15.33 11.35 2.50
CA VAL A 25 16.26 11.12 1.36
C VAL A 25 17.65 10.74 1.86
N ASP A 26 18.15 11.45 2.88
CA ASP A 26 19.47 11.22 3.49
C ASP A 26 19.39 10.34 4.76
N GLY A 27 18.29 9.62 4.92
CA GLY A 27 18.01 8.77 6.07
C GLY A 27 17.13 9.43 7.15
N LEU A 28 16.65 8.61 8.08
CA LEU A 28 15.65 9.02 9.10
C LEU A 28 16.14 10.15 10.00
N ASP A 29 17.45 10.23 10.27
CA ASP A 29 18.03 11.24 11.17
C ASP A 29 17.87 12.67 10.62
N ALA A 30 17.92 12.85 9.30
CA ALA A 30 17.75 14.15 8.66
C ALA A 30 16.29 14.65 8.73
N ALA A 31 15.33 13.73 8.84
CA ALA A 31 13.91 14.03 8.96
C ALA A 31 13.43 14.11 10.43
N ALA A 32 14.34 13.95 11.40
CA ALA A 32 14.02 13.96 12.81
C ALA A 32 13.37 15.28 13.25
N GLY A 33 12.31 15.19 14.05
CA GLY A 33 11.50 16.33 14.47
C GLY A 33 10.25 16.60 13.61
N SER A 34 10.12 15.94 12.45
CA SER A 34 8.88 15.97 11.67
C SER A 34 7.86 15.01 12.26
N GLY A 35 6.60 15.43 12.35
CA GLY A 35 5.50 14.57 12.81
C GLY A 35 5.20 13.42 11.85
N ILE A 36 5.53 13.59 10.57
CA ILE A 36 5.44 12.55 9.54
C ILE A 36 6.73 12.52 8.74
N VAL A 37 7.32 11.33 8.62
CA VAL A 37 8.49 11.07 7.80
C VAL A 37 8.08 10.18 6.63
N VAL A 38 8.37 10.60 5.40
CA VAL A 38 8.07 9.86 4.18
C VAL A 38 9.30 9.12 3.69
N VAL A 39 9.12 7.85 3.32
CA VAL A 39 10.12 7.02 2.65
C VAL A 39 9.51 6.40 1.40
N ARG A 40 10.31 6.30 0.34
CA ARG A 40 9.93 5.70 -0.94
C ARG A 40 10.73 4.43 -1.16
N PRO A 41 10.15 3.24 -1.00
CA PRO A 41 10.85 2.01 -1.32
C PRO A 41 11.01 1.94 -2.84
N SER A 42 12.22 2.21 -3.34
CA SER A 42 12.54 2.03 -4.75
C SER A 42 13.30 0.71 -4.96
N GLY A 43 12.85 -0.10 -5.91
CA GLY A 43 13.59 -1.26 -6.43
C GLY A 43 13.91 -1.07 -7.91
N ALA A 44 15.01 -1.66 -8.38
CA ALA A 44 15.19 -1.83 -9.82
C ALA A 44 14.21 -2.93 -10.29
N PRO A 45 13.35 -2.67 -11.29
CA PRO A 45 12.45 -3.70 -11.82
C PRO A 45 13.27 -4.84 -12.44
N ASP A 46 12.70 -6.04 -12.45
CA ASP A 46 13.08 -7.20 -13.30
C ASP A 46 14.02 -8.28 -12.76
N THR A 47 14.22 -8.41 -11.45
CA THR A 47 14.73 -9.69 -10.88
C THR A 47 14.10 -10.02 -9.53
N ALA A 48 14.10 -11.31 -9.14
CA ALA A 48 13.70 -11.72 -7.80
C ALA A 48 14.55 -11.03 -6.72
N GLU A 49 15.84 -10.77 -6.97
CA GLU A 49 16.69 -9.97 -6.10
C GLU A 49 16.25 -8.50 -6.03
N GLY A 50 15.74 -7.96 -7.14
CA GLY A 50 15.14 -6.62 -7.24
C GLY A 50 13.94 -6.43 -6.32
N ALA A 51 13.13 -7.48 -6.09
CA ALA A 51 12.01 -7.44 -5.14
C ALA A 51 12.43 -7.58 -3.67
N HIS A 52 13.52 -8.30 -3.38
CA HIS A 52 14.01 -8.48 -2.00
C HIS A 52 14.64 -7.21 -1.42
N ARG A 53 15.26 -6.37 -2.26
CA ARG A 53 15.94 -5.15 -1.81
C ARG A 53 14.98 -4.13 -1.17
N PRO A 54 13.86 -3.74 -1.79
CA PRO A 54 12.88 -2.83 -1.17
C PRO A 54 12.33 -3.35 0.15
N VAL A 55 12.06 -4.66 0.25
CA VAL A 55 11.56 -5.28 1.50
C VAL A 55 12.60 -5.22 2.60
N ARG A 56 13.85 -5.59 2.33
CA ARG A 56 14.93 -5.53 3.34
C ARG A 56 15.15 -4.10 3.82
N HIS A 57 15.17 -3.15 2.88
CA HIS A 57 15.31 -1.74 3.22
C HIS A 57 14.13 -1.24 4.07
N ALA A 58 12.90 -1.59 3.69
CA ALA A 58 11.71 -1.25 4.47
C ALA A 58 11.75 -1.87 5.88
N LEU A 59 12.23 -3.10 6.01
CA LEU A 59 12.42 -3.76 7.30
C LEU A 59 13.46 -3.04 8.17
N GLU A 60 14.60 -2.66 7.60
CA GLU A 60 15.64 -1.89 8.32
C GLU A 60 15.11 -0.53 8.78
N LEU A 61 14.40 0.18 7.91
CA LEU A 61 13.79 1.47 8.22
C LEU A 61 12.78 1.36 9.36
N VAL A 62 11.88 0.38 9.30
CA VAL A 62 10.84 0.23 10.32
C VAL A 62 11.40 -0.23 11.66
N GLN A 63 12.42 -1.11 11.65
CA GLN A 63 13.11 -1.51 12.87
C GLN A 63 13.82 -0.33 13.53
N ARG A 64 14.54 0.50 12.76
CA ARG A 64 15.17 1.72 13.28
C ARG A 64 14.14 2.71 13.81
N TRP A 65 13.06 2.93 13.07
CA TRP A 65 11.97 3.82 13.46
C TRP A 65 11.34 3.42 14.80
N LEU A 66 11.05 2.13 14.97
CA LEU A 66 10.38 1.63 16.17
C LEU A 66 11.32 1.54 17.39
N ALA A 67 12.63 1.40 17.17
CA ALA A 67 13.62 1.28 18.24
C ALA A 67 14.09 2.64 18.80
N ASP A 68 13.81 3.75 18.12
CA ASP A 68 14.35 5.07 18.46
C ASP A 68 13.27 5.98 19.05
N GLU A 69 13.47 6.41 20.30
CA GLU A 69 12.53 7.23 21.06
C GLU A 69 12.28 8.61 20.43
N ARG A 70 13.21 9.11 19.60
CA ARG A 70 13.01 10.37 18.86
C ARG A 70 11.83 10.33 17.90
N PHE A 71 11.41 9.14 17.49
CA PHE A 71 10.27 8.92 16.58
C PHE A 71 9.04 8.36 17.29
N ALA A 72 9.00 8.36 18.63
CA ALA A 72 7.91 7.77 19.40
C ALA A 72 6.54 8.39 19.08
N ASP A 73 6.51 9.72 18.91
CA ASP A 73 5.28 10.49 18.64
C ASP A 73 5.02 10.73 17.15
N GLY A 74 5.91 10.22 16.27
CA GLY A 74 5.82 10.41 14.83
C GLY A 74 5.16 9.25 14.10
N ARG A 75 4.87 9.46 12.80
CA ARG A 75 4.45 8.43 11.85
C ARG A 75 5.43 8.26 10.70
N LEU A 76 5.74 7.02 10.35
CA LEU A 76 6.53 6.68 9.15
C LEU A 76 5.60 6.29 8.00
N ALA A 77 5.61 7.06 6.93
CA ALA A 77 4.80 6.85 5.74
C ALA A 77 5.63 6.20 4.62
N PHE A 78 5.21 5.01 4.20
CA PHE A 78 5.75 4.31 3.05
C PHE A 78 4.93 4.69 1.82
N VAL A 79 5.53 5.46 0.91
CA VAL A 79 4.89 5.93 -0.31
C VAL A 79 5.39 5.12 -1.51
N THR A 80 4.49 4.39 -2.15
CA THR A 80 4.74 3.60 -3.37
C THR A 80 4.04 4.23 -4.57
N ARG A 81 4.38 3.78 -5.79
CA ARG A 81 3.69 4.19 -7.03
C ARG A 81 3.23 2.96 -7.80
N GLY A 82 1.92 2.78 -7.97
CA GLY A 82 1.34 1.65 -8.71
C GLY A 82 1.74 0.28 -8.17
N ALA A 83 1.96 0.14 -6.86
CA ALA A 83 2.29 -1.12 -6.20
C ALA A 83 1.05 -1.97 -5.87
N VAL A 84 -0.16 -1.39 -5.98
CA VAL A 84 -1.43 -2.06 -5.73
C VAL A 84 -2.47 -1.75 -6.81
N ALA A 85 -3.29 -2.74 -7.14
CA ALA A 85 -4.50 -2.51 -7.93
C ALA A 85 -5.65 -2.16 -6.97
N ALA A 86 -6.01 -0.88 -6.89
CA ALA A 86 -7.04 -0.41 -5.97
C ALA A 86 -8.43 -0.46 -6.61
N LEU A 87 -8.52 -0.13 -7.90
CA LEU A 87 -9.77 -0.07 -8.64
C LEU A 87 -9.83 -1.13 -9.75
N PRO A 88 -11.04 -1.51 -10.20
CA PRO A 88 -11.19 -2.33 -11.39
C PRO A 88 -10.52 -1.67 -12.60
N GLY A 89 -9.58 -2.36 -13.23
CA GLY A 89 -8.81 -1.85 -14.37
C GLY A 89 -7.46 -1.21 -14.00
N ASP A 90 -7.12 -1.12 -12.71
CA ASP A 90 -5.76 -0.75 -12.30
C ASP A 90 -4.79 -1.89 -12.64
N ASP A 91 -3.67 -1.53 -13.27
CA ASP A 91 -2.51 -2.41 -13.43
C ASP A 91 -1.49 -2.13 -12.31
N VAL A 92 -0.85 -3.19 -11.80
CA VAL A 92 0.29 -3.05 -10.89
C VAL A 92 1.54 -2.78 -11.71
N THR A 93 1.98 -1.52 -11.73
CA THR A 93 3.14 -1.07 -12.51
C THR A 93 4.45 -1.19 -11.74
N ASP A 94 4.41 -1.22 -10.41
CA ASP A 94 5.59 -1.44 -9.55
C ASP A 94 5.45 -2.73 -8.73
N LEU A 95 5.72 -3.84 -9.40
CA LEU A 95 5.74 -5.15 -8.76
C LEU A 95 6.86 -5.30 -7.73
N ALA A 96 7.92 -4.49 -7.80
CA ALA A 96 9.04 -4.57 -6.87
C ALA A 96 8.67 -3.98 -5.48
N ALA A 97 7.77 -3.00 -5.45
CA ALA A 97 7.26 -2.41 -4.21
C ALA A 97 6.07 -3.18 -3.59
N ALA A 98 5.37 -4.03 -4.36
CA ALA A 98 4.21 -4.78 -3.87
C ALA A 98 4.49 -5.65 -2.60
N PRO A 99 5.65 -6.32 -2.46
CA PRO A 99 5.97 -7.06 -1.24
C PRO A 99 6.13 -6.18 0.01
N VAL A 100 6.48 -4.90 -0.13
CA VAL A 100 6.57 -3.95 0.99
C VAL A 100 5.21 -3.76 1.65
N TRP A 101 4.13 -3.73 0.86
CA TRP A 101 2.77 -3.67 1.39
C TRP A 101 2.43 -4.86 2.30
N GLY A 102 2.91 -6.05 1.97
CA GLY A 102 2.75 -7.23 2.83
C GLY A 102 3.47 -7.09 4.16
N LEU A 103 4.74 -6.67 4.13
CA LEU A 103 5.55 -6.45 5.33
C LEU A 103 4.93 -5.38 6.24
N ILE A 104 4.60 -4.22 5.68
CA ILE A 104 4.13 -3.07 6.47
C ILE A 104 2.73 -3.34 7.05
N ARG A 105 1.85 -4.09 6.37
CA ARG A 105 0.59 -4.53 6.98
C ARG A 105 0.77 -5.38 8.24
N SER A 106 1.79 -6.25 8.26
CA SER A 106 2.14 -6.98 9.48
C SER A 106 2.57 -6.03 10.58
N VAL A 107 3.42 -5.05 10.26
CA VAL A 107 3.86 -4.03 11.22
C VAL A 107 2.68 -3.21 11.75
N GLN A 108 1.73 -2.80 10.91
CA GLN A 108 0.53 -2.06 11.33
C GLN A 108 -0.32 -2.83 12.32
N SER A 109 -0.36 -4.16 12.20
CA SER A 109 -1.11 -5.02 13.13
C SER A 109 -0.45 -5.08 14.52
N GLU A 110 0.88 -4.97 14.57
CA GLU A 110 1.67 -5.01 15.82
C GLU A 110 1.87 -3.62 16.44
N HIS A 111 1.93 -2.59 15.60
CA HIS A 111 2.17 -1.20 15.98
C HIS A 111 1.14 -0.26 15.31
N PRO A 112 -0.11 -0.24 15.80
CA PRO A 112 -1.15 0.64 15.28
C PRO A 112 -0.72 2.11 15.29
N ASP A 113 -1.16 2.86 14.28
CA ASP A 113 -0.94 4.31 14.13
C ASP A 113 0.52 4.78 14.00
N ARG A 114 1.50 3.86 13.99
CA ARG A 114 2.94 4.20 13.85
C ARG A 114 3.43 4.27 12.42
N VAL A 115 2.79 3.52 11.51
CA VAL A 115 3.20 3.45 10.10
C VAL A 115 2.00 3.52 9.15
N VAL A 116 2.16 4.22 8.03
CA VAL A 116 1.12 4.44 7.02
C VAL A 116 1.61 3.96 5.66
N LEU A 117 0.74 3.38 4.85
CA LEU A 117 0.99 3.04 3.44
C LEU A 117 0.17 3.96 2.53
N VAL A 118 0.83 4.53 1.52
CA VAL A 118 0.18 5.34 0.48
C VAL A 118 0.68 4.89 -0.89
N ASP A 119 -0.22 4.48 -1.78
CA ASP A 119 0.13 4.18 -3.18
C ASP A 119 -0.39 5.26 -4.12
N LEU A 120 0.48 5.84 -4.94
CA LEU A 120 0.15 6.89 -5.92
C LEU A 120 0.05 6.29 -7.33
N ASP A 121 -0.74 6.90 -8.22
CA ASP A 121 -0.92 6.45 -9.61
C ASP A 121 -0.09 7.22 -10.66
N GLY A 122 0.58 8.29 -10.26
CA GLY A 122 1.45 9.10 -11.13
C GLY A 122 2.69 9.56 -10.38
N ASP A 123 3.46 10.47 -10.98
CA ASP A 123 4.72 11.00 -10.43
C ASP A 123 4.55 12.22 -9.52
N ASP A 124 3.35 12.81 -9.44
CA ASP A 124 3.10 13.94 -8.56
C ASP A 124 2.71 13.49 -7.15
N ASP A 125 2.95 14.37 -6.17
CA ASP A 125 2.63 14.18 -4.75
C ASP A 125 1.50 15.11 -4.28
N ARG A 126 0.72 15.67 -5.20
CA ARG A 126 -0.26 16.74 -4.94
C ARG A 126 -1.32 16.37 -3.91
N ARG A 127 -1.64 15.07 -3.79
CA ARG A 127 -2.60 14.53 -2.82
C ARG A 127 -1.96 13.84 -1.63
N LEU A 128 -0.62 13.84 -1.56
CA LEU A 128 0.09 13.23 -0.45
C LEU A 128 -0.25 13.90 0.89
N PRO A 129 -0.32 15.25 1.02
CA PRO A 129 -0.73 15.88 2.26
C PRO A 129 -2.13 15.43 2.72
N GLU A 130 -3.12 15.41 1.84
CA GLU A 130 -4.48 14.98 2.15
C GLU A 130 -4.55 13.49 2.49
N ALA A 131 -3.77 12.64 1.80
CA ALA A 131 -3.65 11.23 2.14
C ALA A 131 -3.09 11.06 3.57
N LEU A 132 -2.02 11.76 3.92
CA LEU A 132 -1.42 11.69 5.26
C LEU A 132 -2.34 12.27 6.36
N ALA A 133 -3.23 13.19 6.00
CA ALA A 133 -4.25 13.76 6.88
C ALA A 133 -5.48 12.87 7.07
N ALA A 134 -5.75 11.90 6.18
CA ALA A 134 -6.99 11.13 6.17
C ALA A 134 -7.16 10.18 7.37
N GLY A 135 -6.09 9.93 8.15
CA GLY A 135 -6.14 9.07 9.33
C GLY A 135 -6.31 7.58 9.01
N GLU A 136 -6.15 7.20 7.75
CA GLU A 136 -6.22 5.81 7.31
C GLU A 136 -4.82 5.17 7.33
N PRO A 137 -4.69 3.92 7.79
CA PRO A 137 -3.40 3.23 7.81
C PRO A 137 -2.93 2.85 6.39
N GLN A 138 -3.85 2.69 5.44
CA GLN A 138 -3.57 2.27 4.07
C GLN A 138 -4.43 3.08 3.11
N LEU A 139 -3.79 3.70 2.12
CA LEU A 139 -4.43 4.55 1.13
C LEU A 139 -3.91 4.25 -0.26
N ALA A 140 -4.80 4.32 -1.24
CA ALA A 140 -4.47 4.45 -2.65
C ALA A 140 -5.02 5.79 -3.15
N VAL A 141 -4.16 6.56 -3.83
CA VAL A 141 -4.51 7.81 -4.50
C VAL A 141 -4.71 7.48 -5.97
N ARG A 142 -5.91 7.76 -6.49
CA ARG A 142 -6.23 7.62 -7.92
C ARG A 142 -6.82 8.94 -8.42
N GLY A 143 -6.06 9.66 -9.25
CA GLY A 143 -6.37 11.03 -9.63
C GLY A 143 -6.50 11.95 -8.42
N ASP A 144 -7.70 12.50 -8.20
CA ASP A 144 -8.01 13.40 -7.07
C ASP A 144 -8.81 12.71 -5.96
N LYS A 145 -8.76 11.37 -5.89
CA LYS A 145 -9.54 10.58 -4.92
C LYS A 145 -8.65 9.70 -4.08
N LEU A 146 -9.05 9.55 -2.82
CA LEU A 146 -8.45 8.64 -1.85
C LEU A 146 -9.33 7.40 -1.70
N TYR A 147 -8.69 6.25 -1.55
CA TYR A 147 -9.35 4.98 -1.29
C TYR A 147 -8.63 4.24 -0.17
N ALA A 148 -9.37 3.58 0.71
CA ALA A 148 -8.80 2.74 1.76
C ALA A 148 -9.34 1.30 1.67
N PRO A 149 -8.51 0.28 1.97
CA PRO A 149 -8.93 -1.11 1.88
C PRO A 149 -9.86 -1.46 3.03
N ARG A 150 -10.91 -2.23 2.72
CA ARG A 150 -11.91 -2.74 3.67
C ARG A 150 -12.19 -4.21 3.35
N LEU A 151 -12.46 -5.01 4.38
CA LEU A 151 -12.88 -6.39 4.18
C LEU A 151 -14.38 -6.44 3.90
N ALA A 152 -14.74 -6.88 2.71
CA ALA A 152 -16.12 -7.18 2.33
C ALA A 152 -16.36 -8.70 2.35
N ARG A 153 -17.58 -9.11 2.67
CA ARG A 153 -18.00 -10.50 2.48
C ARG A 153 -18.29 -10.72 1.00
N ARG A 154 -17.72 -11.77 0.43
CA ARG A 154 -18.06 -12.22 -0.92
C ARG A 154 -19.17 -13.24 -0.82
N ASP A 155 -20.29 -12.96 -1.46
CA ASP A 155 -21.32 -13.97 -1.66
C ASP A 155 -20.76 -15.07 -2.57
N PRO A 156 -20.99 -16.35 -2.25
CA PRO A 156 -20.54 -17.44 -3.11
C PRO A 156 -21.17 -17.27 -4.49
N GLU A 157 -20.32 -17.12 -5.51
CA GLU A 157 -20.79 -17.16 -6.89
C GLU A 157 -21.42 -18.54 -7.12
N PRO A 158 -22.64 -18.64 -7.68
CA PRO A 158 -23.22 -19.93 -7.96
C PRO A 158 -22.28 -20.70 -8.87
N VAL A 159 -21.75 -21.82 -8.37
CA VAL A 159 -20.90 -22.72 -9.15
C VAL A 159 -21.67 -23.08 -10.41
N ARG A 160 -21.17 -22.63 -11.57
CA ARG A 160 -21.71 -23.03 -12.86
C ARG A 160 -21.35 -24.50 -13.10
N ASN A 161 -22.11 -25.40 -12.50
CA ASN A 161 -22.14 -26.82 -12.89
C ASN A 161 -22.92 -26.92 -14.22
N GLY A 162 -22.34 -26.38 -15.29
CA GLY A 162 -22.79 -26.71 -16.63
C GLY A 162 -22.46 -28.18 -16.92
N PRO A 163 -23.32 -28.93 -17.62
CA PRO A 163 -22.99 -30.29 -18.03
C PRO A 163 -21.66 -30.29 -18.78
N ALA A 164 -20.78 -31.24 -18.46
CA ALA A 164 -19.52 -31.41 -19.17
C ALA A 164 -19.78 -31.46 -20.68
N PRO A 165 -18.95 -30.80 -21.53
CA PRO A 165 -19.11 -30.88 -22.97
C PRO A 165 -19.09 -32.36 -23.38
N ALA A 166 -20.10 -32.76 -24.18
CA ALA A 166 -20.20 -34.13 -24.65
C ALA A 166 -18.91 -34.52 -25.39
N PRO A 167 -18.41 -35.76 -25.22
CA PRO A 167 -17.22 -36.21 -25.91
C PRO A 167 -17.44 -36.10 -27.43
N ALA A 168 -16.43 -35.58 -28.13
CA ALA A 168 -16.48 -35.44 -29.58
C ALA A 168 -16.69 -36.82 -30.24
N PRO A 169 -17.50 -36.91 -31.31
CA PRO A 169 -17.68 -38.17 -32.03
C PRO A 169 -16.36 -38.65 -32.64
N ALA A 170 -16.13 -39.96 -32.56
CA ALA A 170 -14.94 -40.59 -33.14
C ALA A 170 -14.89 -40.39 -34.67
N PRO A 171 -13.70 -40.20 -35.26
CA PRO A 171 -13.56 -40.10 -36.71
C PRO A 171 -13.93 -41.43 -37.38
N ALA A 172 -14.59 -41.34 -38.54
CA ALA A 172 -15.01 -42.46 -39.39
C ALA A 172 -13.84 -43.11 -40.14
#